data_AF-A0AAD2FLS4-F1
#
_entry.id   AF-A0AAD2FLS4-F1
#
_cell.length_a   1.000
_cell.length_b   1.000
_cell.length_c   1.000
_cell.angle_alpha   90.00
_cell.angle_beta   90.00
_cell.angle_gamma   90.00
#
_symmetry.space_group_name_H-M   'P 1'
#
loop_
_entity.id
_entity.type
_entity.pdbx_description
1 polymer ?
#
loop_
_entity_poly.entity_id
_entity_poly.type
_entity_poly.pdbx_seq_one_letter_code
_entity_poly.pdbx_strand_id
1 'polypeptide(L)'
;MTLTHRLSLCCICILALLSLARGAVDNKNLHDLDYIVYPQRTEEEAAVLEWGHSAIISALDASVAQFGPQTTEAALLEVECMPILASPLNGVGNREEDEEGNLPIQELDNADDVRGNMVVMTDNGGLSAVGMAKVAKLSGAAALLVVNIDEKRPDDIYRLEVMDGEDAEDIDIPVVMISLNSANVLTTATVTANMAKEDIVNNGMPDRVRLYAGGDRPFFEDVEPTDPTLYLIHNLMTDEEADSLLQSAKSKLSPITDDILQFSNDKENFENVQRTVVWQGMLQSPARKAVEERIEQVTGFPAAHHSDFVIDRLDAGVHWKAHYDTHPYLIPMATITVFLTDNGGSVVFPSAKEPVEITPTKGMAIVHHNTDNKHNMDLSSVHAMMAGTEGPAYVARKFIFTTPVSNARRIALPILALPFGGKLPGFVSAFHDFMVEKFGMEDGPVYFDKACVFIPFLIFLSIAQLVADRVQGKGDKKKDTKKKGEGKKKKKGKKE
;
A
#
# COMPACT_ATOMS: atom_id res chain seq x y z
N MET A 1 18.47 36.19 -12.03
CA MET A 1 18.36 35.68 -13.42
C MET A 1 19.29 34.48 -13.69
N THR A 2 19.83 33.82 -12.67
CA THR A 2 20.91 32.81 -12.81
C THR A 2 20.57 31.42 -12.27
N LEU A 3 19.43 31.26 -11.59
CA LEU A 3 18.98 29.98 -11.02
C LEU A 3 18.06 29.20 -11.99
N THR A 4 17.05 29.88 -12.55
CA THR A 4 16.12 29.32 -13.54
C THR A 4 16.80 28.72 -14.76
N HIS A 5 17.87 29.35 -15.27
CA HIS A 5 18.67 28.82 -16.37
C HIS A 5 19.42 27.51 -16.03
N ARG A 6 19.66 27.20 -14.74
CA ARG A 6 20.31 25.93 -14.33
C ARG A 6 19.32 24.79 -14.20
N LEU A 7 18.11 25.05 -13.69
CA LEU A 7 17.01 24.08 -13.66
C LEU A 7 16.60 23.66 -15.08
N SER A 8 16.33 24.64 -15.95
CA SER A 8 15.98 24.39 -17.36
C SER A 8 17.02 23.55 -18.10
N LEU A 9 18.33 23.79 -17.88
CA LEU A 9 19.38 22.98 -18.49
C LEU A 9 19.41 21.54 -17.95
N CYS A 10 19.12 21.35 -16.67
CA CYS A 10 19.06 20.03 -16.03
C CYS A 10 17.92 19.18 -16.61
N CYS A 11 16.71 19.76 -16.73
CA CYS A 11 15.55 19.07 -17.31
C CYS A 11 15.80 18.64 -18.77
N ILE A 12 16.48 19.46 -19.57
CA ILE A 12 16.85 19.11 -20.95
C ILE A 12 17.84 17.94 -20.98
N CYS A 13 18.85 17.92 -20.09
CA CYS A 13 19.76 16.78 -19.98
C CYS A 13 19.07 15.48 -19.52
N ILE A 14 18.12 15.57 -18.58
CA ILE A 14 17.33 14.43 -18.13
C ILE A 14 16.48 13.87 -19.27
N LEU A 15 15.76 14.72 -20.03
CA LEU A 15 14.98 14.30 -21.18
C LEU A 15 15.84 13.66 -22.29
N ALA A 16 17.06 14.17 -22.51
CA ALA A 16 18.01 13.57 -23.46
C ALA A 16 18.51 12.19 -23.00
N LEU A 17 18.80 12.02 -21.69
CA LEU A 17 19.17 10.72 -21.12
C LEU A 17 18.02 9.71 -21.18
N LEU A 18 16.78 10.13 -20.90
CA LEU A 18 15.59 9.29 -21.04
C LEU A 18 15.37 8.84 -22.50
N SER A 19 15.59 9.74 -23.47
CA SER A 19 15.53 9.38 -24.89
C SER A 19 16.60 8.37 -25.32
N LEU A 20 17.77 8.36 -24.67
CA LEU A 20 18.82 7.37 -24.91
C LEU A 20 18.53 6.04 -24.20
N ALA A 21 17.98 6.08 -22.99
CA ALA A 21 17.58 4.89 -22.24
C ALA A 21 16.44 4.12 -22.93
N ARG A 22 15.41 4.82 -23.46
CA ARG A 22 14.32 4.20 -24.24
C ARG A 22 14.87 3.33 -25.38
N GLY A 23 15.80 3.87 -26.18
CA GLY A 23 16.41 3.16 -27.31
C GLY A 23 17.31 1.96 -26.96
N ALA A 24 17.66 1.77 -25.68
CA ALA A 24 18.36 0.58 -25.22
C ALA A 24 17.40 -0.57 -24.84
N VAL A 25 16.19 -0.25 -24.39
CA VAL A 25 15.17 -1.25 -23.99
C VAL A 25 14.31 -1.67 -25.18
N ASP A 26 13.96 -0.75 -26.08
CA ASP A 26 13.20 -1.00 -27.34
C ASP A 26 13.81 -2.09 -28.24
N ASN A 27 15.08 -2.43 -28.04
CA ASN A 27 15.84 -3.36 -28.86
C ASN A 27 15.89 -4.80 -28.30
N LYS A 28 15.31 -5.06 -27.12
CA LYS A 28 15.05 -6.41 -26.59
C LYS A 28 13.64 -6.83 -27.00
N ASN A 29 13.49 -7.95 -27.70
CA ASN A 29 12.18 -8.59 -27.83
C ASN A 29 11.76 -9.15 -26.47
N LEU A 30 10.67 -8.62 -25.90
CA LEU A 30 10.19 -9.03 -24.58
C LEU A 30 9.81 -10.52 -24.54
N HIS A 31 9.41 -11.11 -25.67
CA HIS A 31 9.06 -12.53 -25.75
C HIS A 31 10.24 -13.51 -25.75
N ASP A 32 11.49 -13.01 -25.88
CA ASP A 32 12.71 -13.85 -25.97
C ASP A 32 13.54 -13.85 -24.67
N LEU A 33 12.99 -13.34 -23.56
CA LEU A 33 13.66 -13.31 -22.25
C LEU A 33 13.26 -14.51 -21.40
N ASP A 34 14.23 -15.03 -20.63
CA ASP A 34 14.01 -16.05 -19.61
C ASP A 34 13.55 -15.32 -18.33
N TYR A 35 12.30 -15.55 -17.93
CA TYR A 35 11.62 -14.81 -16.86
C TYR A 35 11.44 -15.66 -15.60
N ILE A 36 11.75 -15.09 -14.44
CA ILE A 36 11.28 -15.61 -13.15
C ILE A 36 9.81 -15.20 -13.02
N VAL A 37 8.93 -16.20 -12.95
CA VAL A 37 7.47 -16.01 -12.91
C VAL A 37 6.99 -15.89 -11.47
N TYR A 38 6.05 -14.96 -11.26
CA TYR A 38 5.39 -14.67 -9.98
C TYR A 38 3.86 -14.57 -10.16
N PRO A 39 3.07 -14.74 -9.09
CA PRO A 39 3.49 -15.10 -7.74
C PRO A 39 3.97 -16.55 -7.63
N GLN A 40 4.85 -16.80 -6.66
CA GLN A 40 5.33 -18.13 -6.25
C GLN A 40 4.65 -18.57 -4.95
N ARG A 41 4.32 -17.61 -4.06
CA ARG A 41 3.52 -17.83 -2.85
C ARG A 41 2.03 -17.93 -3.14
N THR A 42 1.32 -18.76 -2.39
CA THR A 42 -0.15 -18.87 -2.43
C THR A 42 -0.81 -18.34 -1.15
N GLU A 43 -2.10 -18.00 -1.23
CA GLU A 43 -2.89 -17.52 -0.07
C GLU A 43 -3.02 -18.58 1.03
N GLU A 44 -2.97 -19.87 0.67
CA GLU A 44 -3.05 -21.00 1.61
C GLU A 44 -1.82 -21.09 2.53
N GLU A 45 -0.70 -20.47 2.15
CA GLU A 45 0.59 -20.47 2.85
C GLU A 45 0.81 -19.25 3.75
N ALA A 46 -0.17 -18.36 3.89
CA ALA A 46 -0.08 -17.14 4.68
C ALA A 46 -0.75 -17.25 6.06
N ALA A 47 -0.05 -16.86 7.13
CA ALA A 47 -0.52 -16.90 8.53
C ALA A 47 -0.41 -15.52 9.21
N VAL A 48 -1.50 -15.02 9.78
CA VAL A 48 -1.58 -13.75 10.53
C VAL A 48 -1.30 -14.02 12.01
N LEU A 49 -0.59 -13.12 12.69
CA LEU A 49 -0.29 -13.18 14.13
C LEU A 49 -0.86 -11.93 14.83
N GLU A 50 -1.96 -11.97 15.57
CA GLU A 50 -2.40 -10.85 16.42
C GLU A 50 -2.09 -11.10 17.89
N TRP A 51 -1.84 -10.03 18.65
CA TRP A 51 -1.67 -10.09 20.11
C TRP A 51 -2.74 -9.32 20.87
N GLY A 52 -2.80 -9.57 22.18
CA GLY A 52 -3.86 -9.12 23.06
C GLY A 52 -4.28 -7.64 22.95
N HIS A 53 -5.60 -7.42 22.94
CA HIS A 53 -6.34 -6.17 23.15
C HIS A 53 -6.10 -4.96 22.23
N SER A 54 -4.95 -4.78 21.58
CA SER A 54 -4.73 -3.63 20.69
C SER A 54 -3.59 -3.76 19.65
N ALA A 55 -2.86 -4.88 19.59
CA ALA A 55 -1.73 -5.06 18.66
C ALA A 55 -2.08 -6.09 17.57
N ILE A 56 -2.54 -5.60 16.41
CA ILE A 56 -2.64 -6.41 15.19
C ILE A 56 -1.28 -6.35 14.50
N ILE A 57 -0.58 -7.49 14.45
CA ILE A 57 0.50 -7.73 13.49
C ILE A 57 -0.13 -8.46 12.29
N SER A 58 0.41 -8.23 11.09
CA SER A 58 -0.15 -8.82 9.85
C SER A 58 0.44 -10.20 9.55
N ALA A 59 0.02 -10.84 8.45
CA ALA A 59 0.72 -11.99 7.86
C ALA A 59 2.09 -11.64 7.21
N LEU A 60 2.68 -10.51 7.61
CA LEU A 60 4.02 -10.05 7.26
C LEU A 60 5.11 -10.81 8.01
N ASP A 61 4.77 -11.39 9.17
CA ASP A 61 5.73 -11.60 10.25
C ASP A 61 6.03 -13.08 10.57
N ALA A 62 5.37 -14.06 9.93
CA ALA A 62 5.51 -15.48 10.26
C ALA A 62 5.38 -16.48 9.08
N SER A 63 6.04 -17.64 9.21
CA SER A 63 5.90 -18.82 8.33
C SER A 63 5.76 -20.11 9.16
N VAL A 64 4.99 -21.08 8.70
CA VAL A 64 4.71 -22.34 9.42
C VAL A 64 5.65 -23.46 8.94
N ALA A 65 6.23 -24.22 9.86
CA ALA A 65 7.09 -25.36 9.51
C ALA A 65 6.39 -26.38 8.58
N GLN A 66 7.17 -27.19 7.87
CA GLN A 66 6.67 -28.28 7.03
C GLN A 66 6.21 -29.51 7.85
N PHE A 67 6.65 -29.58 9.11
CA PHE A 67 6.41 -30.66 10.07
C PHE A 67 5.64 -30.16 11.31
N GLY A 68 5.33 -31.06 12.24
CA GLY A 68 4.36 -30.79 13.30
C GLY A 68 2.91 -30.86 12.79
N PRO A 69 1.91 -30.51 13.62
CA PRO A 69 0.50 -30.45 13.22
C PRO A 69 0.26 -29.42 12.10
N GLN A 70 0.31 -29.88 10.85
CA GLN A 70 -0.11 -29.11 9.70
C GLN A 70 -1.63 -28.93 9.73
N THR A 71 -2.09 -27.72 9.47
CA THR A 71 -3.51 -27.41 9.40
C THR A 71 -4.04 -27.75 8.01
N THR A 72 -4.95 -28.73 7.94
CA THR A 72 -5.38 -29.32 6.65
C THR A 72 -6.39 -28.47 5.86
N GLU A 73 -6.78 -27.31 6.39
CA GLU A 73 -7.71 -26.35 5.77
C GLU A 73 -7.21 -24.91 6.04
N ALA A 74 -6.13 -24.50 5.35
CA ALA A 74 -5.40 -23.23 5.53
C ALA A 74 -4.75 -23.01 6.92
N ALA A 75 -3.84 -22.03 7.02
CA ALA A 75 -2.96 -21.83 8.17
C ALA A 75 -3.68 -21.33 9.46
N LEU A 76 -4.23 -22.26 10.25
CA LEU A 76 -5.12 -21.97 11.40
C LEU A 76 -4.50 -22.35 12.77
N LEU A 77 -3.61 -21.51 13.31
CA LEU A 77 -2.89 -21.83 14.56
C LEU A 77 -3.44 -21.17 15.84
N GLU A 78 -4.57 -21.70 16.34
CA GLU A 78 -5.14 -21.28 17.63
C GLU A 78 -4.41 -21.92 18.83
N VAL A 79 -3.53 -21.17 19.50
CA VAL A 79 -2.83 -21.62 20.73
C VAL A 79 -3.01 -20.59 21.86
N GLU A 80 -4.02 -20.78 22.72
CA GLU A 80 -4.28 -19.90 23.88
C GLU A 80 -3.24 -20.10 25.00
N CYS A 81 -2.06 -19.50 24.84
CA CYS A 81 -0.95 -19.64 25.79
C CYS A 81 -0.05 -18.39 25.88
N MET A 82 0.88 -18.38 26.84
CA MET A 82 1.82 -17.27 27.06
C MET A 82 3.15 -17.53 26.33
N PRO A 83 3.81 -16.51 25.74
CA PRO A 83 5.14 -16.67 25.15
C PRO A 83 6.23 -16.68 26.23
N ILE A 84 7.04 -17.74 26.26
CA ILE A 84 8.14 -17.98 27.19
C ILE A 84 9.45 -18.04 26.41
N LEU A 85 10.43 -17.19 26.76
CA LEU A 85 11.78 -17.33 26.22
C LEU A 85 12.38 -18.67 26.67
N ALA A 86 12.99 -19.40 25.74
CA ALA A 86 13.74 -20.60 26.09
C ALA A 86 14.91 -20.25 27.03
N SER A 87 15.18 -21.12 27.99
CA SER A 87 16.42 -21.12 28.76
C SER A 87 17.11 -22.46 28.53
N PRO A 88 18.26 -22.51 27.84
CA PRO A 88 18.93 -21.44 27.08
C PRO A 88 18.13 -20.98 25.85
N LEU A 89 18.38 -19.74 25.39
CA LEU A 89 17.60 -19.03 24.35
C LEU A 89 17.52 -19.75 22.99
N ASN A 90 18.49 -20.59 22.68
CA ASN A 90 18.64 -21.33 21.43
C ASN A 90 18.34 -22.83 21.57
N GLY A 91 17.82 -23.27 22.73
CA GLY A 91 17.63 -24.68 23.07
C GLY A 91 18.91 -25.47 23.41
N VAL A 92 20.09 -24.89 23.20
CA VAL A 92 21.41 -25.54 23.34
C VAL A 92 22.16 -24.99 24.55
N GLY A 93 22.35 -25.83 25.58
CA GLY A 93 23.08 -25.44 26.79
C GLY A 93 24.59 -25.46 26.59
N ASN A 94 25.33 -25.38 27.70
CA ASN A 94 26.74 -25.79 27.74
C ASN A 94 26.83 -27.33 27.68
N ARG A 95 26.31 -27.92 26.60
CA ARG A 95 26.19 -29.36 26.35
C ARG A 95 27.31 -29.77 25.40
N GLU A 96 27.96 -30.89 25.69
CA GLU A 96 28.96 -31.48 24.79
C GLU A 96 28.23 -32.20 23.65
N GLU A 97 28.79 -32.13 22.44
CA GLU A 97 28.36 -32.92 21.28
C GLU A 97 28.57 -34.43 21.57
N ASP A 98 27.75 -35.29 20.97
CA ASP A 98 27.94 -36.74 21.04
C ASP A 98 29.09 -37.25 20.14
N GLU A 99 29.35 -38.56 20.14
CA GLU A 99 30.42 -39.16 19.32
C GLU A 99 30.21 -39.02 17.79
N GLU A 100 29.02 -38.60 17.36
CA GLU A 100 28.66 -38.35 15.96
C GLU A 100 28.62 -36.84 15.61
N GLY A 101 28.81 -35.96 16.60
CA GLY A 101 28.80 -34.49 16.45
C GLY A 101 27.43 -33.85 16.65
N ASN A 102 26.43 -34.59 17.13
CA ASN A 102 25.08 -34.05 17.34
C ASN A 102 24.94 -33.42 18.73
N LEU A 103 24.12 -32.37 18.82
CA LEU A 103 23.78 -31.74 20.10
C LEU A 103 22.64 -32.51 20.79
N PRO A 104 22.79 -32.94 22.06
CA PRO A 104 21.81 -33.81 22.70
C PRO A 104 20.48 -33.08 22.97
N ILE A 105 19.40 -33.66 22.42
CA ILE A 105 18.02 -33.25 22.67
C ILE A 105 17.65 -33.63 24.12
N GLN A 106 17.35 -32.62 24.93
CA GLN A 106 16.87 -32.74 26.30
C GLN A 106 15.96 -31.54 26.64
N GLU A 107 15.29 -31.58 27.79
CA GLU A 107 14.47 -30.48 28.28
C GLU A 107 15.26 -29.16 28.42
N LEU A 108 14.53 -28.05 28.34
CA LEU A 108 14.99 -26.70 28.66
C LEU A 108 15.20 -26.54 30.17
N ASP A 109 16.15 -25.69 30.54
CA ASP A 109 16.49 -25.38 31.92
C ASP A 109 15.33 -24.67 32.66
N ASN A 110 14.35 -24.12 31.91
CA ASN A 110 13.08 -23.58 32.40
C ASN A 110 11.83 -24.37 31.97
N ALA A 111 11.93 -25.71 31.80
CA ALA A 111 10.81 -26.56 31.37
C ALA A 111 9.51 -26.40 32.20
N ASP A 112 9.60 -26.09 33.50
CA ASP A 112 8.42 -25.85 34.35
C ASP A 112 7.65 -24.56 33.98
N ASP A 113 8.31 -23.51 33.47
CA ASP A 113 7.66 -22.31 32.92
C ASP A 113 7.09 -22.57 31.51
N VAL A 114 7.77 -23.43 30.74
CA VAL A 114 7.45 -23.78 29.36
C VAL A 114 6.21 -24.67 29.24
N ARG A 115 5.91 -25.49 30.25
CA ARG A 115 4.83 -26.48 30.19
C ARG A 115 3.46 -25.85 29.91
N GLY A 116 2.89 -26.12 28.74
CA GLY A 116 1.62 -25.56 28.27
C GLY A 116 1.71 -24.15 27.67
N ASN A 117 2.93 -23.63 27.46
CA ASN A 117 3.20 -22.30 26.92
C ASN A 117 3.91 -22.37 25.55
N MET A 118 3.90 -21.27 24.80
CA MET A 118 4.66 -21.17 23.55
C MET A 118 6.11 -20.83 23.87
N VAL A 119 7.04 -21.68 23.44
CA VAL A 119 8.47 -21.39 23.57
C VAL A 119 8.90 -20.43 22.48
N VAL A 120 9.79 -19.49 22.80
CA VAL A 120 10.51 -18.67 21.83
C VAL A 120 11.99 -19.05 21.84
N MET A 121 12.50 -19.52 20.71
CA MET A 121 13.93 -19.85 20.46
C MET A 121 14.54 -18.94 19.38
N THR A 122 15.87 -18.95 19.26
CA THR A 122 16.61 -18.36 18.13
C THR A 122 17.34 -19.42 17.32
N ASP A 123 17.43 -19.23 15.99
CA ASP A 123 18.01 -20.22 15.05
C ASP A 123 19.54 -20.33 15.10
N ASN A 124 20.24 -19.35 15.68
CA ASN A 124 21.69 -19.33 15.93
C ASN A 124 22.16 -20.34 17.02
N GLY A 125 21.45 -21.46 17.19
CA GLY A 125 21.77 -22.52 18.15
C GLY A 125 22.70 -23.61 17.63
N GLY A 126 22.72 -23.84 16.32
CA GLY A 126 23.28 -25.06 15.72
C GLY A 126 22.35 -26.28 15.82
N LEU A 127 21.21 -26.18 16.52
CA LEU A 127 20.09 -27.10 16.32
C LEU A 127 19.38 -26.80 15.01
N SER A 128 18.96 -27.86 14.32
CA SER A 128 17.99 -27.80 13.25
C SER A 128 16.60 -27.38 13.77
N ALA A 129 15.69 -27.09 12.84
CA ALA A 129 14.30 -26.79 13.16
C ALA A 129 13.60 -27.96 13.88
N VAL A 130 13.85 -29.19 13.41
CA VAL A 130 13.33 -30.42 14.02
C VAL A 130 13.93 -30.62 15.41
N GLY A 131 15.22 -30.37 15.60
CA GLY A 131 15.90 -30.41 16.90
C GLY A 131 15.31 -29.41 17.92
N MET A 132 15.13 -28.15 17.51
CA MET A 132 14.47 -27.11 18.33
C MET A 132 13.04 -27.51 18.71
N ALA A 133 12.26 -28.03 17.75
CA ALA A 133 10.90 -28.50 17.98
C ALA A 133 10.83 -29.69 18.94
N LYS A 134 11.78 -30.62 18.87
CA LYS A 134 11.90 -31.73 19.83
C LYS A 134 12.27 -31.25 21.23
N VAL A 135 13.19 -30.30 21.37
CA VAL A 135 13.53 -29.67 22.67
C VAL A 135 12.31 -28.94 23.26
N ALA A 136 11.55 -28.20 22.45
CA ALA A 136 10.33 -27.53 22.88
C ALA A 136 9.23 -28.54 23.31
N LYS A 137 8.95 -29.56 22.47
CA LYS A 137 7.99 -30.64 22.77
C LYS A 137 8.36 -31.35 24.07
N LEU A 138 9.61 -31.76 24.22
CA LEU A 138 10.09 -32.52 25.38
C LEU A 138 9.94 -31.69 26.67
N SER A 139 10.17 -30.38 26.59
CA SER A 139 9.92 -29.42 27.67
C SER A 139 8.43 -29.19 27.98
N GLY A 140 7.51 -29.81 27.21
CA GLY A 140 6.07 -29.71 27.40
C GLY A 140 5.42 -28.46 26.81
N ALA A 141 6.07 -27.81 25.84
CA ALA A 141 5.52 -26.63 25.15
C ALA A 141 4.15 -26.91 24.51
N ALA A 142 3.33 -25.87 24.35
CA ALA A 142 2.11 -25.90 23.54
C ALA A 142 2.36 -25.52 22.08
N ALA A 143 3.46 -24.79 21.80
CA ALA A 143 3.91 -24.37 20.48
C ALA A 143 5.39 -23.94 20.53
N LEU A 144 6.03 -23.83 19.37
CA LEU A 144 7.37 -23.23 19.21
C LEU A 144 7.33 -22.06 18.22
N LEU A 145 7.91 -20.94 18.65
CA LEU A 145 8.26 -19.77 17.86
C LEU A 145 9.79 -19.74 17.70
N VAL A 146 10.29 -19.79 16.48
CA VAL A 146 11.72 -19.63 16.17
C VAL A 146 11.93 -18.24 15.58
N VAL A 147 12.91 -17.50 16.09
CA VAL A 147 13.28 -16.17 15.61
C VAL A 147 14.57 -16.28 14.78
N ASN A 148 14.51 -15.79 13.54
CA ASN A 148 15.70 -15.61 12.69
C ASN A 148 16.60 -14.54 13.32
N ILE A 149 17.86 -14.88 13.61
CA ILE A 149 18.87 -13.87 14.01
C ILE A 149 20.15 -13.88 13.15
N ASP A 150 20.06 -14.33 11.89
CA ASP A 150 21.12 -14.13 10.87
C ASP A 150 21.36 -12.62 10.67
N GLU A 151 22.47 -12.10 11.21
CA GLU A 151 22.85 -10.68 11.11
C GLU A 151 22.91 -10.14 9.66
N LYS A 152 23.00 -11.02 8.65
CA LYS A 152 23.02 -10.64 7.23
C LYS A 152 21.62 -10.51 6.62
N ARG A 153 20.64 -11.19 7.22
CA ARG A 153 19.28 -11.39 6.72
C ARG A 153 18.27 -11.46 7.89
N PRO A 154 18.22 -10.47 8.78
CA PRO A 154 17.39 -10.52 9.99
C PRO A 154 15.89 -10.46 9.68
N ASP A 155 15.54 -10.08 8.45
CA ASP A 155 14.19 -9.96 7.91
C ASP A 155 13.69 -11.24 7.19
N ASP A 156 14.57 -12.20 6.86
CA ASP A 156 14.18 -13.41 6.12
C ASP A 156 13.20 -14.27 6.95
N ILE A 157 12.02 -14.55 6.41
CA ILE A 157 11.03 -15.46 7.00
C ILE A 157 10.86 -16.65 6.05
N TYR A 158 11.54 -17.75 6.35
CA TYR A 158 11.56 -18.95 5.53
C TYR A 158 10.75 -20.10 6.16
N ARG A 159 10.31 -21.05 5.34
CA ARG A 159 9.65 -22.27 5.84
C ARG A 159 10.69 -23.17 6.52
N LEU A 160 10.36 -23.71 7.69
CA LEU A 160 11.22 -24.65 8.38
C LEU A 160 11.00 -26.07 7.83
N GLU A 161 12.01 -26.59 7.13
CA GLU A 161 12.01 -27.91 6.49
C GLU A 161 12.60 -29.00 7.40
N VAL A 162 12.39 -30.27 7.03
CA VAL A 162 13.04 -31.44 7.65
C VAL A 162 14.33 -31.73 6.89
N MET A 163 15.49 -31.78 7.56
CA MET A 163 16.76 -32.06 6.87
C MET A 163 16.97 -33.56 6.59
N ASP A 164 17.84 -33.88 5.62
CA ASP A 164 18.17 -35.26 5.26
C ASP A 164 18.69 -36.05 6.48
N GLY A 165 17.94 -37.09 6.87
CA GLY A 165 18.25 -37.95 8.02
C GLY A 165 17.52 -37.59 9.31
N GLU A 166 16.75 -36.50 9.33
CA GLU A 166 15.92 -36.13 10.49
C GLU A 166 14.58 -36.88 10.49
N ASP A 167 14.18 -37.33 11.68
CA ASP A 167 12.82 -37.80 11.96
C ASP A 167 12.01 -36.66 12.56
N ALA A 168 10.84 -36.37 12.00
CA ALA A 168 9.88 -35.37 12.50
C ALA A 168 8.47 -35.94 12.71
N GLU A 169 8.27 -37.26 12.59
CA GLU A 169 6.96 -37.92 12.76
C GLU A 169 6.42 -37.81 14.20
N ASP A 170 7.32 -37.65 15.18
CA ASP A 170 6.97 -37.50 16.60
C ASP A 170 6.67 -36.05 17.02
N ILE A 171 6.76 -35.05 16.14
CA ILE A 171 6.45 -33.67 16.48
C ILE A 171 4.92 -33.46 16.40
N ASP A 172 4.29 -33.25 17.56
CA ASP A 172 2.85 -32.99 17.73
C ASP A 172 2.55 -31.59 18.31
N ILE A 173 3.57 -30.73 18.39
CA ILE A 173 3.42 -29.30 18.65
C ILE A 173 3.59 -28.51 17.35
N PRO A 174 2.87 -27.40 17.14
CA PRO A 174 3.07 -26.56 15.98
C PRO A 174 4.31 -25.67 16.11
N VAL A 175 4.90 -25.34 14.97
CA VAL A 175 6.17 -24.61 14.88
C VAL A 175 6.06 -23.49 13.84
N VAL A 176 6.44 -22.28 14.22
CA VAL A 176 6.42 -21.08 13.38
C VAL A 176 7.76 -20.33 13.44
N MET A 177 8.19 -19.80 12.29
CA MET A 177 9.40 -18.99 12.10
C MET A 177 9.02 -17.52 11.94
N ILE A 178 9.73 -16.59 12.58
CA ILE A 178 9.52 -15.14 12.47
C ILE A 178 10.85 -14.38 12.30
N SER A 179 10.79 -13.17 11.76
CA SER A 179 11.98 -12.31 11.64
C SER A 179 12.40 -11.70 12.99
N LEU A 180 13.63 -11.20 13.10
CA LEU A 180 14.07 -10.45 14.28
C LEU A 180 13.27 -9.15 14.46
N ASN A 181 12.94 -8.47 13.36
CA ASN A 181 12.18 -7.21 13.41
C ASN A 181 10.72 -7.43 13.82
N SER A 182 10.12 -8.54 13.41
CA SER A 182 8.82 -9.04 13.89
C SER A 182 8.87 -9.39 15.38
N ALA A 183 9.92 -10.11 15.81
CA ALA A 183 10.11 -10.51 17.21
C ALA A 183 10.32 -9.32 18.15
N ASN A 184 10.98 -8.25 17.69
CA ASN A 184 11.24 -7.02 18.47
C ASN A 184 9.96 -6.32 18.97
N VAL A 185 8.78 -6.64 18.44
CA VAL A 185 7.51 -6.04 18.88
C VAL A 185 6.99 -6.65 20.20
N LEU A 186 7.40 -7.88 20.57
CA LEU A 186 6.85 -8.69 21.67
C LEU A 186 6.82 -7.96 23.04
N THR A 187 5.69 -7.31 23.40
CA THR A 187 5.45 -6.58 24.69
C THR A 187 3.97 -6.51 25.15
N THR A 188 3.51 -6.67 26.42
CA THR A 188 4.05 -7.09 27.76
C THR A 188 2.94 -7.80 28.61
N ALA A 189 3.25 -8.82 29.44
CA ALA A 189 2.28 -9.75 30.09
C ALA A 189 2.23 -9.79 31.63
N THR A 190 3.26 -9.32 32.33
CA THR A 190 3.44 -9.61 33.77
C THR A 190 3.05 -8.44 34.70
N VAL A 191 2.57 -7.33 34.14
CA VAL A 191 2.37 -6.07 34.88
C VAL A 191 0.88 -5.83 35.19
N THR A 192 0.54 -5.78 36.48
CA THR A 192 -0.82 -5.43 36.92
C THR A 192 -0.92 -3.95 37.32
N ALA A 193 -2.12 -3.36 37.19
CA ALA A 193 -2.35 -1.92 37.36
C ALA A 193 -2.04 -1.32 38.75
N ASN A 194 -1.73 -2.16 39.75
CA ASN A 194 -1.36 -1.73 41.11
C ASN A 194 0.09 -2.12 41.50
N MET A 195 0.88 -2.66 40.56
CA MET A 195 2.27 -3.08 40.80
C MET A 195 3.16 -1.85 41.00
N ALA A 196 4.06 -1.88 41.99
CA ALA A 196 4.98 -0.77 42.25
C ALA A 196 6.03 -0.70 41.12
N LYS A 197 6.51 0.51 40.80
CA LYS A 197 7.33 0.74 39.60
C LYS A 197 8.72 0.08 39.69
N GLU A 198 9.12 -0.24 40.90
CA GLU A 198 10.37 -0.88 41.30
C GLU A 198 10.28 -2.42 41.20
N ASP A 199 9.05 -2.97 41.27
CA ASP A 199 8.75 -4.41 41.17
C ASP A 199 8.45 -4.83 39.72
N ILE A 200 8.30 -3.87 38.79
CA ILE A 200 8.06 -4.13 37.36
C ILE A 200 9.37 -4.62 36.69
N VAL A 201 9.57 -5.93 36.68
CA VAL A 201 10.55 -6.59 35.80
C VAL A 201 9.94 -6.77 34.41
N ASN A 202 9.85 -5.67 33.66
CA ASN A 202 9.44 -5.68 32.26
C ASN A 202 10.66 -5.83 31.34
N ASN A 203 10.73 -6.95 30.61
CA ASN A 203 11.69 -7.19 29.53
C ASN A 203 11.15 -6.76 28.15
N GLY A 204 9.98 -7.21 27.67
CA GLY A 204 9.12 -8.29 28.17
C GLY A 204 7.75 -8.32 27.49
N MET A 205 7.23 -9.53 27.20
CA MET A 205 6.34 -9.92 26.07
C MET A 205 4.84 -10.09 26.42
N PRO A 206 3.84 -10.04 25.48
CA PRO A 206 2.41 -9.77 25.76
C PRO A 206 1.55 -10.94 26.27
N ASP A 207 0.44 -10.61 26.95
CA ASP A 207 -0.51 -11.55 27.60
C ASP A 207 -0.98 -12.74 26.75
N ARG A 208 -1.17 -12.52 25.44
CA ARG A 208 -1.80 -13.49 24.52
C ARG A 208 -1.29 -13.31 23.10
N VAL A 209 -1.06 -14.45 22.46
CA VAL A 209 -0.86 -14.57 21.01
C VAL A 209 -2.07 -15.30 20.42
N ARG A 210 -2.47 -14.94 19.20
CA ARG A 210 -3.48 -15.60 18.37
C ARG A 210 -2.99 -15.63 16.93
N LEU A 211 -3.04 -16.77 16.26
CA LEU A 211 -2.93 -16.77 14.81
C LEU A 211 -4.29 -16.96 14.14
N TYR A 212 -4.40 -16.38 12.95
CA TYR A 212 -5.53 -16.55 12.02
C TYR A 212 -4.93 -16.92 10.66
N ALA A 213 -5.71 -17.57 9.80
CA ALA A 213 -5.35 -17.70 8.39
C ALA A 213 -5.20 -16.31 7.75
N GLY A 214 -4.34 -16.19 6.73
CA GLY A 214 -4.24 -15.00 5.89
C GLY A 214 -5.61 -14.56 5.38
N GLY A 215 -6.27 -15.45 4.63
CA GLY A 215 -7.57 -15.17 4.00
C GLY A 215 -7.53 -13.84 3.25
N ASP A 216 -8.61 -13.07 3.33
CA ASP A 216 -8.74 -11.76 2.67
C ASP A 216 -7.78 -10.66 3.22
N ARG A 217 -6.80 -10.97 4.09
CA ARG A 217 -5.83 -9.98 4.60
C ARG A 217 -4.58 -9.88 3.70
N PRO A 218 -4.03 -8.67 3.51
CA PRO A 218 -2.82 -8.52 2.73
C PRO A 218 -1.57 -9.19 3.33
N PHE A 219 -0.81 -9.87 2.48
CA PHE A 219 0.53 -10.36 2.77
C PHE A 219 1.48 -10.04 1.61
N PHE A 220 2.79 -10.17 1.87
CA PHE A 220 3.83 -9.70 0.98
C PHE A 220 4.60 -10.87 0.35
N GLU A 221 5.12 -10.61 -0.85
CA GLU A 221 6.05 -11.47 -1.54
C GLU A 221 7.13 -10.61 -2.19
N ASP A 222 8.37 -10.78 -1.75
CA ASP A 222 9.52 -10.06 -2.31
C ASP A 222 9.94 -10.65 -3.65
N VAL A 223 10.26 -9.78 -4.61
CA VAL A 223 10.50 -10.14 -6.01
C VAL A 223 11.90 -9.71 -6.45
N GLU A 224 12.26 -8.45 -6.22
CA GLU A 224 13.65 -7.96 -6.33
C GLU A 224 13.83 -6.83 -5.32
N PRO A 225 14.77 -6.92 -4.36
CA PRO A 225 14.86 -5.94 -3.28
C PRO A 225 15.49 -4.60 -3.71
N THR A 226 16.27 -4.57 -4.80
CA THR A 226 17.23 -3.49 -5.06
C THR A 226 17.11 -2.82 -6.44
N ASP A 227 17.19 -3.59 -7.52
CA ASP A 227 17.26 -3.06 -8.90
C ASP A 227 16.17 -3.71 -9.78
N PRO A 228 14.90 -3.25 -9.74
CA PRO A 228 14.34 -2.21 -8.87
C PRO A 228 13.75 -2.81 -7.60
N THR A 229 13.62 -2.03 -6.51
CA THR A 229 12.80 -2.47 -5.36
C THR A 229 11.36 -2.75 -5.81
N LEU A 230 10.98 -4.03 -5.79
CA LEU A 230 9.80 -4.62 -6.38
C LEU A 230 9.28 -5.74 -5.47
N TYR A 231 8.01 -5.65 -5.09
CA TYR A 231 7.32 -6.66 -4.28
C TYR A 231 5.84 -6.73 -4.66
N LEU A 232 5.20 -7.85 -4.32
CA LEU A 232 3.76 -8.03 -4.45
C LEU A 232 3.08 -7.84 -3.09
N ILE A 233 1.88 -7.27 -3.12
CA ILE A 233 0.93 -7.31 -2.03
C ILE A 233 -0.24 -8.16 -2.51
N HIS A 234 -0.29 -9.40 -2.05
CA HIS A 234 -1.45 -10.29 -2.18
C HIS A 234 -2.63 -9.70 -1.41
N ASN A 235 -3.86 -9.97 -1.87
CA ASN A 235 -5.12 -9.57 -1.20
C ASN A 235 -5.19 -8.08 -0.76
N LEU A 236 -4.61 -7.17 -1.56
CA LEU A 236 -4.67 -5.73 -1.28
C LEU A 236 -6.10 -5.17 -1.40
N MET A 237 -6.94 -5.73 -2.27
CA MET A 237 -8.38 -5.46 -2.35
C MET A 237 -9.17 -6.76 -2.34
N THR A 238 -10.34 -6.78 -1.69
CA THR A 238 -11.29 -7.89 -1.86
C THR A 238 -11.91 -7.87 -3.25
N ASP A 239 -12.52 -8.99 -3.62
CA ASP A 239 -13.19 -9.20 -4.89
C ASP A 239 -14.27 -8.11 -5.17
N GLU A 240 -15.04 -7.74 -4.14
CA GLU A 240 -16.08 -6.70 -4.20
C GLU A 240 -15.52 -5.28 -4.21
N GLU A 241 -14.37 -5.05 -3.57
CA GLU A 241 -13.69 -3.75 -3.61
C GLU A 241 -13.14 -3.48 -5.02
N ALA A 242 -12.50 -4.48 -5.63
CA ALA A 242 -12.04 -4.45 -7.01
C ALA A 242 -13.20 -4.26 -8.00
N ASP A 243 -14.29 -5.04 -7.88
CA ASP A 243 -15.47 -4.89 -8.74
C ASP A 243 -16.22 -3.56 -8.51
N SER A 244 -16.29 -3.05 -7.29
CA SER A 244 -16.83 -1.72 -6.98
C SER A 244 -16.03 -0.61 -7.65
N LEU A 245 -14.70 -0.68 -7.56
CA LEU A 245 -13.80 0.26 -8.21
C LEU A 245 -13.98 0.22 -9.74
N LEU A 246 -13.93 -0.99 -10.31
CA LEU A 246 -14.14 -1.28 -11.73
C LEU A 246 -15.51 -0.81 -12.25
N GLN A 247 -16.61 -1.10 -11.54
CA GLN A 247 -17.96 -0.68 -11.92
C GLN A 247 -18.07 0.86 -12.01
N SER A 248 -17.39 1.57 -11.10
CA SER A 248 -17.33 3.04 -11.12
C SER A 248 -16.43 3.63 -12.20
N ALA A 249 -15.65 2.80 -12.89
CA ALA A 249 -14.77 3.17 -13.99
C ALA A 249 -15.37 2.86 -15.37
N LYS A 250 -16.07 1.72 -15.51
CA LYS A 250 -16.58 1.16 -16.77
C LYS A 250 -17.32 2.15 -17.68
N SER A 251 -18.06 3.12 -17.12
CA SER A 251 -18.80 4.15 -17.88
C SER A 251 -18.01 5.43 -18.23
N LYS A 252 -16.75 5.54 -17.77
CA LYS A 252 -15.88 6.73 -17.91
C LYS A 252 -14.68 6.51 -18.82
N LEU A 253 -14.26 5.25 -18.97
CA LEU A 253 -13.15 4.83 -19.84
C LEU A 253 -13.29 5.46 -21.23
N SER A 254 -12.17 6.00 -21.72
CA SER A 254 -12.05 6.55 -23.08
C SER A 254 -10.66 6.25 -23.62
N PRO A 255 -10.47 6.16 -24.96
CA PRO A 255 -9.14 6.09 -25.55
C PRO A 255 -8.24 7.20 -25.01
N ILE A 256 -6.96 6.89 -24.81
CA ILE A 256 -5.99 7.83 -24.26
C ILE A 256 -5.81 9.04 -25.19
N THR A 257 -5.88 10.23 -24.62
CA THR A 257 -5.67 11.53 -25.27
C THR A 257 -4.67 12.33 -24.44
N ASP A 258 -3.89 13.22 -25.06
CA ASP A 258 -2.91 14.06 -24.37
C ASP A 258 -3.57 14.99 -23.34
N ASP A 259 -3.69 14.52 -22.09
CA ASP A 259 -4.25 15.23 -20.93
C ASP A 259 -3.40 14.87 -19.70
N ILE A 260 -2.73 15.89 -19.14
CA ILE A 260 -1.79 15.72 -18.02
C ILE A 260 -2.54 15.48 -16.69
N LEU A 261 -3.79 15.94 -16.55
CA LEU A 261 -4.62 15.59 -15.40
C LEU A 261 -5.09 14.12 -15.47
N GLN A 262 -5.22 13.56 -16.67
CA GLN A 262 -5.59 12.14 -16.88
C GLN A 262 -4.39 11.19 -16.98
N PHE A 263 -3.20 11.60 -16.53
CA PHE A 263 -1.97 10.77 -16.54
C PHE A 263 -1.70 10.14 -17.92
N SER A 264 -1.90 10.93 -18.99
CA SER A 264 -1.95 10.46 -20.38
C SER A 264 -0.83 11.04 -21.25
N ASN A 265 0.25 11.50 -20.62
CA ASN A 265 1.40 12.16 -21.25
C ASN A 265 2.26 11.28 -22.18
N ASP A 266 2.18 9.96 -22.07
CA ASP A 266 3.00 9.01 -22.84
C ASP A 266 2.13 8.03 -23.67
N LYS A 267 1.13 8.56 -24.39
CA LYS A 267 0.15 7.78 -25.17
C LYS A 267 0.77 6.73 -26.12
N GLU A 268 1.98 6.96 -26.59
CA GLU A 268 2.73 6.10 -27.51
C GLU A 268 3.09 4.74 -26.90
N ASN A 269 3.11 4.64 -25.56
CA ASN A 269 3.35 3.40 -24.82
C ASN A 269 2.06 2.61 -24.53
N PHE A 270 0.89 3.22 -24.76
CA PHE A 270 -0.42 2.71 -24.38
C PHE A 270 -1.39 2.67 -25.57
N GLU A 271 -0.92 2.21 -26.73
CA GLU A 271 -1.72 2.15 -27.96
C GLU A 271 -2.98 1.30 -27.77
N ASN A 272 -4.15 1.84 -28.16
CA ASN A 272 -5.48 1.22 -28.03
C ASN A 272 -5.98 0.96 -26.58
N VAL A 273 -5.22 1.35 -25.55
CA VAL A 273 -5.66 1.30 -24.15
C VAL A 273 -6.75 2.37 -23.90
N GLN A 274 -7.74 2.02 -23.09
CA GLN A 274 -8.76 2.97 -22.60
C GLN A 274 -8.45 3.33 -21.15
N ARG A 275 -8.34 4.62 -20.83
CA ARG A 275 -7.97 5.15 -19.50
C ARG A 275 -9.10 5.97 -18.87
N THR A 276 -9.17 5.99 -17.55
CA THR A 276 -9.89 7.01 -16.77
C THR A 276 -9.27 7.18 -15.40
N VAL A 277 -9.07 8.43 -14.95
CA VAL A 277 -8.86 8.70 -13.52
C VAL A 277 -10.20 8.66 -12.80
N VAL A 278 -10.28 7.99 -11.65
CA VAL A 278 -11.49 7.95 -10.81
C VAL A 278 -11.37 8.98 -9.69
N TRP A 279 -11.63 10.24 -10.05
CA TRP A 279 -11.53 11.40 -9.16
C TRP A 279 -12.43 11.29 -7.93
N GLN A 280 -11.83 11.20 -6.75
CA GLN A 280 -12.51 10.98 -5.47
C GLN A 280 -11.89 11.80 -4.34
N GLY A 281 -10.56 11.73 -4.18
CA GLY A 281 -9.83 12.41 -3.10
C GLY A 281 -10.50 12.21 -1.74
N MET A 282 -10.90 13.30 -1.07
CA MET A 282 -11.55 13.24 0.24
C MET A 282 -13.06 12.87 0.23
N LEU A 283 -13.66 12.59 -0.93
CA LEU A 283 -15.09 12.25 -1.08
C LEU A 283 -15.35 10.74 -1.31
N GLN A 284 -14.42 9.89 -0.86
CA GLN A 284 -14.52 8.43 -0.99
C GLN A 284 -15.65 7.83 -0.13
N SER A 285 -16.24 6.74 -0.64
CA SER A 285 -17.10 5.83 0.12
C SER A 285 -16.29 5.08 1.20
N PRO A 286 -16.88 4.68 2.34
CA PRO A 286 -16.18 4.02 3.44
C PRO A 286 -15.29 2.83 3.04
N ALA A 287 -15.75 1.93 2.16
CA ALA A 287 -14.94 0.80 1.68
C ALA A 287 -13.64 1.26 0.99
N ARG A 288 -13.71 2.27 0.11
CA ARG A 288 -12.54 2.81 -0.59
C ARG A 288 -11.60 3.58 0.33
N LYS A 289 -12.16 4.23 1.37
CA LYS A 289 -11.35 4.82 2.43
C LYS A 289 -10.61 3.73 3.22
N ALA A 290 -11.24 2.58 3.48
CA ALA A 290 -10.55 1.44 4.08
C ALA A 290 -9.45 0.88 3.15
N VAL A 291 -9.65 0.84 1.83
CA VAL A 291 -8.58 0.50 0.86
C VAL A 291 -7.43 1.51 0.89
N GLU A 292 -7.67 2.82 0.94
CA GLU A 292 -6.60 3.82 1.12
C GLU A 292 -5.86 3.67 2.45
N GLU A 293 -6.59 3.46 3.55
CA GLU A 293 -6.01 3.27 4.89
C GLU A 293 -5.21 1.97 4.97
N ARG A 294 -5.66 0.91 4.28
CA ARG A 294 -4.93 -0.35 4.11
C ARG A 294 -3.64 -0.14 3.32
N ILE A 295 -3.69 0.59 2.19
CA ILE A 295 -2.50 0.96 1.40
C ILE A 295 -1.49 1.77 2.25
N GLU A 296 -1.97 2.78 2.98
CA GLU A 296 -1.14 3.61 3.88
C GLU A 296 -0.53 2.78 5.02
N GLN A 297 -1.26 1.81 5.57
CA GLN A 297 -0.76 0.90 6.61
C GLN A 297 0.29 -0.09 6.09
N VAL A 298 0.04 -0.75 4.95
CA VAL A 298 0.94 -1.81 4.47
C VAL A 298 2.19 -1.25 3.78
N THR A 299 2.08 -0.15 3.03
CA THR A 299 3.24 0.44 2.34
C THR A 299 3.99 1.50 3.17
N GLY A 300 3.40 1.96 4.28
CA GLY A 300 3.92 3.09 5.06
C GLY A 300 3.85 4.45 4.38
N PHE A 301 3.39 4.53 3.11
CA PHE A 301 3.29 5.79 2.39
C PHE A 301 2.06 6.60 2.83
N PRO A 302 2.21 7.86 3.28
CA PRO A 302 1.07 8.63 3.77
C PRO A 302 0.06 8.94 2.67
N ALA A 303 -1.24 8.76 2.93
CA ALA A 303 -2.33 8.93 1.95
C ALA A 303 -2.52 10.38 1.45
N ALA A 304 -1.69 11.32 1.93
CA ALA A 304 -1.52 12.65 1.35
C ALA A 304 -0.64 12.68 0.09
N HIS A 305 0.21 11.66 -0.13
CA HIS A 305 1.14 11.54 -1.24
C HIS A 305 0.59 10.72 -2.42
N HIS A 306 -0.57 10.08 -2.25
CA HIS A 306 -1.20 9.24 -3.27
C HIS A 306 -1.98 10.03 -4.32
N SER A 307 -1.94 9.58 -5.58
CA SER A 307 -2.94 9.92 -6.59
C SER A 307 -4.30 9.26 -6.28
N ASP A 308 -5.38 9.81 -6.88
CA ASP A 308 -6.57 9.00 -7.18
C ASP A 308 -6.19 7.85 -8.14
N PHE A 309 -6.98 6.77 -8.15
CA PHE A 309 -6.73 5.63 -9.04
C PHE A 309 -6.88 5.99 -10.53
N VAL A 310 -5.89 5.59 -11.32
CA VAL A 310 -5.88 5.63 -12.78
C VAL A 310 -6.17 4.23 -13.30
N ILE A 311 -7.34 4.03 -13.91
CA ILE A 311 -7.79 2.71 -14.35
C ILE A 311 -7.62 2.60 -15.85
N ASP A 312 -6.84 1.59 -16.23
CA ASP A 312 -6.58 1.19 -17.60
C ASP A 312 -7.39 -0.07 -17.93
N ARG A 313 -7.94 -0.10 -19.15
CA ARG A 313 -8.54 -1.28 -19.78
C ARG A 313 -7.74 -1.62 -21.03
N LEU A 314 -7.32 -2.88 -21.12
CA LEU A 314 -6.71 -3.48 -22.30
C LEU A 314 -7.71 -4.52 -22.83
N ASP A 315 -8.07 -4.46 -24.12
CA ASP A 315 -8.80 -5.55 -24.78
C ASP A 315 -7.80 -6.60 -25.30
N ALA A 316 -8.22 -7.86 -25.51
CA ALA A 316 -7.32 -8.93 -25.97
C ALA A 316 -6.44 -8.52 -27.17
N GLY A 317 -5.14 -8.79 -27.09
CA GLY A 317 -4.11 -8.33 -28.03
C GLY A 317 -3.53 -6.94 -27.76
N VAL A 318 -4.14 -6.12 -26.90
CA VAL A 318 -3.58 -4.83 -26.44
C VAL A 318 -2.55 -5.08 -25.33
N HIS A 319 -1.47 -4.31 -25.35
CA HIS A 319 -0.34 -4.38 -24.44
C HIS A 319 0.11 -2.97 -24.02
N TRP A 320 0.99 -2.87 -23.02
CA TRP A 320 1.80 -1.67 -22.79
C TRP A 320 3.21 -1.92 -23.32
N LYS A 321 3.81 -0.92 -23.96
CA LYS A 321 5.24 -0.98 -24.33
C LYS A 321 6.12 -0.79 -23.09
N ALA A 322 7.40 -1.15 -23.20
CA ALA A 322 8.38 -0.92 -22.15
C ALA A 322 8.52 0.59 -21.85
N HIS A 323 8.22 0.99 -20.62
CA HIS A 323 8.23 2.40 -20.20
C HIS A 323 8.58 2.57 -18.73
N TYR A 324 8.86 3.82 -18.36
CA TYR A 324 8.98 4.27 -16.98
C TYR A 324 7.70 5.03 -16.60
N ASP A 325 7.25 4.92 -15.35
CA ASP A 325 6.15 5.75 -14.88
C ASP A 325 6.64 7.16 -14.60
N THR A 326 6.25 8.11 -15.46
CA THR A 326 6.68 9.51 -15.37
C THR A 326 5.53 10.49 -15.42
N HIS A 327 5.71 11.63 -14.75
CA HIS A 327 4.77 12.74 -14.76
C HIS A 327 5.50 14.02 -15.20
N PRO A 328 4.92 14.90 -16.04
CA PRO A 328 5.61 16.10 -16.56
C PRO A 328 6.04 17.16 -15.52
N TYR A 329 5.76 16.98 -14.22
CA TYR A 329 6.12 17.92 -13.15
C TYR A 329 6.23 17.29 -11.74
N LEU A 330 5.96 15.98 -11.56
CA LEU A 330 5.97 15.29 -10.25
C LEU A 330 6.41 13.84 -10.45
N ILE A 331 7.72 13.59 -10.45
CA ILE A 331 8.25 12.22 -10.57
C ILE A 331 7.65 11.34 -9.46
N PRO A 332 6.93 10.24 -9.78
CA PRO A 332 6.49 9.30 -8.76
C PRO A 332 7.72 8.62 -8.16
N MET A 333 7.70 8.41 -6.85
CA MET A 333 8.72 7.66 -6.11
C MET A 333 8.48 6.16 -6.25
N ALA A 334 7.20 5.75 -6.29
CA ALA A 334 6.75 4.38 -6.50
C ALA A 334 5.36 4.37 -7.17
N THR A 335 5.04 3.27 -7.83
CA THR A 335 3.69 2.98 -8.37
C THR A 335 3.15 1.71 -7.73
N ILE A 336 1.88 1.74 -7.31
CA ILE A 336 1.09 0.56 -6.99
C ILE A 336 0.20 0.24 -8.20
N THR A 337 0.30 -0.97 -8.75
CA THR A 337 -0.52 -1.48 -9.85
C THR A 337 -1.36 -2.65 -9.36
N VAL A 338 -2.66 -2.43 -9.16
CA VAL A 338 -3.61 -3.45 -8.67
C VAL A 338 -4.33 -4.09 -9.85
N PHE A 339 -4.36 -5.42 -9.89
CA PHE A 339 -5.18 -6.14 -10.88
C PHE A 339 -6.66 -6.13 -10.45
N LEU A 340 -7.55 -5.68 -11.33
CA LEU A 340 -9.00 -5.71 -11.10
C LEU A 340 -9.67 -6.93 -11.76
N THR A 341 -8.90 -7.73 -12.50
CA THR A 341 -9.30 -8.96 -13.16
C THR A 341 -8.08 -9.88 -13.35
N ASP A 342 -8.32 -11.18 -13.26
CA ASP A 342 -7.37 -12.27 -13.55
C ASP A 342 -7.13 -12.42 -15.06
N ASN A 343 -8.03 -11.87 -15.87
CA ASN A 343 -7.84 -11.78 -17.32
C ASN A 343 -6.80 -10.70 -17.65
N GLY A 344 -5.78 -11.06 -18.42
CA GLY A 344 -4.80 -10.14 -18.96
C GLY A 344 -3.57 -10.83 -19.53
N GLY A 345 -2.55 -10.02 -19.83
CA GLY A 345 -1.18 -10.49 -19.97
C GLY A 345 -0.34 -9.97 -18.81
N SER A 346 0.70 -10.71 -18.46
CA SER A 346 1.58 -10.45 -17.31
C SER A 346 2.26 -9.08 -17.37
N VAL A 347 2.56 -8.50 -16.22
CA VAL A 347 3.43 -7.32 -16.11
C VAL A 347 4.88 -7.78 -16.01
N VAL A 348 5.75 -7.25 -16.87
CA VAL A 348 7.15 -7.69 -16.98
C VAL A 348 8.13 -6.56 -16.68
N PHE A 349 9.22 -6.87 -15.98
CA PHE A 349 10.34 -5.97 -15.69
C PHE A 349 11.61 -6.47 -16.40
N PRO A 350 11.78 -6.19 -17.72
CA PRO A 350 12.85 -6.76 -18.57
C PRO A 350 14.27 -6.21 -18.30
N SER A 351 14.42 -5.31 -17.32
CA SER A 351 15.71 -4.78 -16.87
C SER A 351 15.87 -4.80 -15.34
N ALA A 352 15.03 -5.57 -14.62
CA ALA A 352 15.36 -6.02 -13.28
C ALA A 352 16.63 -6.90 -13.31
N LYS A 353 17.31 -7.04 -12.16
CA LYS A 353 18.57 -7.80 -12.01
C LYS A 353 18.52 -9.18 -12.68
N GLU A 354 17.42 -9.90 -12.45
CA GLU A 354 16.98 -11.06 -13.21
C GLU A 354 15.59 -10.71 -13.79
N PRO A 355 15.26 -11.05 -15.06
CA PRO A 355 14.00 -10.61 -15.65
C PRO A 355 12.79 -11.19 -14.91
N VAL A 356 11.84 -10.33 -14.53
CA VAL A 356 10.64 -10.73 -13.78
C VAL A 356 9.40 -10.70 -14.67
N GLU A 357 8.54 -11.70 -14.54
CA GLU A 357 7.17 -11.75 -15.07
C GLU A 357 6.17 -11.95 -13.91
N ILE A 358 5.19 -11.05 -13.77
CA ILE A 358 4.14 -11.14 -12.75
C ILE A 358 2.79 -11.36 -13.44
N THR A 359 2.21 -12.52 -13.20
CA THR A 359 0.89 -12.92 -13.72
C THR A 359 -0.25 -12.20 -12.99
N PRO A 360 -1.38 -11.93 -13.66
CA PRO A 360 -2.51 -11.20 -13.07
C PRO A 360 -3.37 -12.06 -12.13
N THR A 361 -3.42 -11.71 -10.85
CA THR A 361 -4.39 -12.24 -9.85
C THR A 361 -5.25 -11.09 -9.35
N LYS A 362 -6.57 -11.17 -9.44
CA LYS A 362 -7.47 -10.08 -9.01
C LYS A 362 -7.27 -9.76 -7.52
N GLY A 363 -7.27 -8.47 -7.18
CA GLY A 363 -7.04 -8.00 -5.80
C GLY A 363 -5.56 -7.92 -5.39
N MET A 364 -4.67 -8.70 -6.02
CA MET A 364 -3.22 -8.57 -5.87
C MET A 364 -2.71 -7.26 -6.49
N ALA A 365 -1.64 -6.72 -5.91
CA ALA A 365 -0.98 -5.52 -6.39
C ALA A 365 0.53 -5.71 -6.52
N ILE A 366 1.10 -5.12 -7.57
CA ILE A 366 2.53 -4.92 -7.74
C ILE A 366 2.89 -3.56 -7.14
N VAL A 367 3.91 -3.48 -6.30
CA VAL A 367 4.53 -2.21 -5.91
C VAL A 367 5.96 -2.20 -6.43
N HIS A 368 6.28 -1.18 -7.22
CA HIS A 368 7.65 -0.96 -7.69
C HIS A 368 8.11 0.47 -7.41
N HIS A 369 9.37 0.62 -7.05
CA HIS A 369 10.00 1.92 -6.88
C HIS A 369 10.48 2.43 -8.25
N ASN A 370 10.13 3.70 -8.54
CA ASN A 370 10.56 4.41 -9.75
C ASN A 370 11.87 5.19 -9.51
N THR A 371 12.36 5.23 -8.26
CA THR A 371 13.54 6.02 -7.88
C THR A 371 14.48 5.29 -6.92
N ASP A 372 15.79 5.45 -7.13
CA ASP A 372 16.85 4.91 -6.27
C ASP A 372 16.84 5.53 -4.86
N ASN A 373 17.63 4.95 -3.95
CA ASN A 373 17.83 5.46 -2.58
C ASN A 373 18.38 6.91 -2.50
N LYS A 374 18.73 7.54 -3.63
CA LYS A 374 19.18 8.94 -3.75
C LYS A 374 18.16 9.83 -4.49
N HIS A 375 16.96 9.30 -4.75
CA HIS A 375 15.83 9.94 -5.43
C HIS A 375 16.09 10.29 -6.91
N ASN A 376 17.04 9.61 -7.57
CA ASN A 376 17.16 9.62 -9.04
C ASN A 376 16.18 8.62 -9.64
N MET A 377 15.75 8.81 -10.88
CA MET A 377 14.95 7.78 -11.57
C MET A 377 15.75 6.49 -11.73
N ASP A 378 15.15 5.37 -11.34
CA ASP A 378 15.73 4.04 -11.47
C ASP A 378 15.51 3.51 -12.89
N LEU A 379 16.60 3.14 -13.57
CA LEU A 379 16.52 2.64 -14.95
C LEU A 379 16.15 1.15 -15.05
N SER A 380 16.22 0.40 -13.94
CA SER A 380 15.76 -0.99 -13.85
C SER A 380 14.23 -1.09 -13.72
N SER A 381 13.57 -0.04 -13.19
CA SER A 381 12.11 0.10 -13.05
C SER A 381 11.29 0.13 -14.36
N VAL A 382 11.95 0.00 -15.51
CA VAL A 382 11.29 -0.10 -16.82
C VAL A 382 10.43 -1.35 -16.88
N HIS A 383 9.15 -1.17 -17.21
CA HIS A 383 8.17 -2.24 -17.22
C HIS A 383 7.22 -2.16 -18.41
N ALA A 384 6.61 -3.30 -18.73
CA ALA A 384 5.60 -3.46 -19.76
C ALA A 384 4.45 -4.34 -19.23
N MET A 385 3.33 -4.38 -19.95
CA MET A 385 2.25 -5.33 -19.71
C MET A 385 2.00 -6.09 -21.01
N MET A 386 2.18 -7.40 -20.98
CA MET A 386 2.11 -8.26 -22.16
C MET A 386 0.69 -8.34 -22.73
N ALA A 387 0.57 -8.75 -23.99
CA ALA A 387 -0.74 -8.84 -24.65
C ALA A 387 -1.56 -10.01 -24.09
N GLY A 388 -2.69 -9.70 -23.44
CA GLY A 388 -3.63 -10.72 -22.94
C GLY A 388 -4.33 -11.45 -24.09
N THR A 389 -4.53 -12.76 -23.94
CA THR A 389 -5.19 -13.63 -24.92
C THR A 389 -6.71 -13.63 -24.82
N GLU A 390 -7.25 -13.51 -23.61
CA GLU A 390 -8.68 -13.66 -23.33
C GLU A 390 -9.26 -12.43 -22.60
N GLY A 391 -10.47 -12.03 -23.03
CA GLY A 391 -11.26 -10.99 -22.38
C GLY A 391 -10.69 -9.56 -22.43
N PRO A 392 -11.34 -8.64 -21.70
CA PRO A 392 -10.78 -7.34 -21.35
C PRO A 392 -10.08 -7.40 -19.97
N ALA A 393 -8.80 -7.04 -19.94
CA ALA A 393 -8.05 -6.84 -18.71
C ALA A 393 -8.33 -5.45 -18.11
N TYR A 394 -8.36 -5.37 -16.78
CA TYR A 394 -8.47 -4.11 -16.05
C TYR A 394 -7.44 -4.01 -14.93
N VAL A 395 -6.72 -2.90 -14.88
CA VAL A 395 -5.72 -2.61 -13.85
C VAL A 395 -5.88 -1.20 -13.30
N ALA A 396 -5.69 -1.03 -12.00
CA ALA A 396 -5.78 0.24 -11.30
C ALA A 396 -4.40 0.67 -10.80
N ARG A 397 -3.84 1.71 -11.41
CA ARG A 397 -2.55 2.27 -11.02
C ARG A 397 -2.71 3.48 -10.10
N LYS A 398 -1.77 3.62 -9.18
CA LYS A 398 -1.79 4.63 -8.12
C LYS A 398 -0.35 5.10 -7.88
N PHE A 399 -0.13 6.39 -8.07
CA PHE A 399 1.19 7.00 -7.99
C PHE A 399 1.44 7.57 -6.60
N ILE A 400 2.61 7.27 -6.05
CA ILE A 400 3.10 7.82 -4.78
C ILE A 400 4.15 8.88 -5.11
N PHE A 401 3.91 10.14 -4.74
CA PHE A 401 4.83 11.24 -5.01
C PHE A 401 5.74 11.56 -3.82
N THR A 402 6.92 12.12 -4.09
CA THR A 402 7.82 12.64 -3.05
C THR A 402 7.25 13.83 -2.27
N THR A 403 6.17 14.46 -2.76
CA THR A 403 5.49 15.59 -2.11
C THR A 403 3.98 15.39 -2.03
N PRO A 404 3.29 15.96 -1.02
CA PRO A 404 1.83 15.80 -0.89
C PRO A 404 1.06 16.33 -2.09
N VAL A 405 0.08 15.54 -2.54
CA VAL A 405 -0.86 15.92 -3.60
C VAL A 405 -1.72 17.10 -3.13
N SER A 406 -1.85 18.13 -3.97
CA SER A 406 -2.44 19.40 -3.59
C SER A 406 -3.91 19.30 -3.17
N ASN A 407 -4.35 20.19 -2.29
CA ASN A 407 -5.76 20.30 -1.88
C ASN A 407 -6.72 20.57 -3.07
N ALA A 408 -6.22 21.13 -4.18
CA ALA A 408 -7.00 21.25 -5.41
C ALA A 408 -7.32 19.86 -5.98
N ARG A 409 -6.31 18.99 -6.09
CA ARG A 409 -6.46 17.61 -6.60
C ARG A 409 -7.20 16.71 -5.63
N ARG A 410 -6.99 16.84 -4.32
CA ARG A 410 -7.64 16.02 -3.26
C ARG A 410 -9.08 16.47 -2.92
N ILE A 411 -9.51 17.68 -3.28
CA ILE A 411 -10.82 18.24 -2.89
C ILE A 411 -11.55 18.90 -4.06
N ALA A 412 -10.94 19.90 -4.71
CA ALA A 412 -11.62 20.70 -5.72
C ALA A 412 -11.92 19.92 -7.02
N LEU A 413 -10.97 19.13 -7.53
CA LEU A 413 -11.16 18.33 -8.74
C LEU A 413 -12.22 17.22 -8.56
N PRO A 414 -12.25 16.44 -7.46
CA PRO A 414 -13.36 15.55 -7.15
C PRO A 414 -14.73 16.25 -7.06
N ILE A 415 -14.82 17.42 -6.42
CA ILE A 415 -16.06 18.21 -6.36
C ILE A 415 -16.51 18.66 -7.77
N LEU A 416 -15.58 19.08 -8.62
CA LEU A 416 -15.86 19.47 -10.01
C LEU A 416 -16.23 18.28 -10.90
N ALA A 417 -15.70 17.09 -10.63
CA ALA A 417 -15.98 15.86 -11.35
C ALA A 417 -17.29 15.18 -10.93
N LEU A 418 -17.72 15.34 -9.67
CA LEU A 418 -18.88 14.64 -9.09
C LEU A 418 -20.21 14.84 -9.86
N PRO A 419 -20.58 16.04 -10.37
CA PRO A 419 -21.77 16.22 -11.21
C PRO A 419 -21.71 15.47 -12.55
N PHE A 420 -20.51 15.04 -12.96
CA PHE A 420 -20.22 14.32 -14.19
C PHE A 420 -19.81 12.86 -13.87
N GLY A 421 -20.34 12.33 -12.76
CA GLY A 421 -20.13 10.95 -12.29
C GLY A 421 -18.74 10.66 -11.71
N GLY A 422 -17.86 11.67 -11.61
CA GLY A 422 -16.45 11.51 -11.24
C GLY A 422 -15.48 11.49 -12.43
N LYS A 423 -15.88 11.96 -13.62
CA LYS A 423 -14.97 12.32 -14.71
C LYS A 423 -14.80 13.84 -14.77
N LEU A 424 -13.57 14.34 -14.93
CA LEU A 424 -13.35 15.78 -15.07
C LEU A 424 -13.95 16.31 -16.40
N PRO A 425 -14.63 17.47 -16.40
CA PRO A 425 -15.03 18.14 -17.62
C PRO A 425 -13.82 18.64 -18.42
N GLY A 426 -13.82 18.49 -19.74
CA GLY A 426 -12.70 18.90 -20.60
C GLY A 426 -12.36 20.40 -20.57
N PHE A 427 -13.25 21.27 -20.06
CA PHE A 427 -12.91 22.68 -19.82
C PHE A 427 -11.92 22.86 -18.65
N VAL A 428 -11.84 21.89 -17.72
CA VAL A 428 -10.89 21.89 -16.61
C VAL A 428 -9.49 21.54 -17.11
N SER A 429 -9.35 20.52 -17.96
CA SER A 429 -8.09 20.20 -18.65
C SER A 429 -7.66 21.38 -19.54
N ALA A 430 -8.53 21.90 -20.40
CA ALA A 430 -8.22 23.07 -21.22
C ALA A 430 -7.83 24.32 -20.40
N PHE A 431 -8.34 24.48 -19.18
CA PHE A 431 -7.88 25.53 -18.27
C PHE A 431 -6.52 25.22 -17.64
N HIS A 432 -6.26 23.97 -17.22
CA HIS A 432 -4.93 23.52 -16.79
C HIS A 432 -3.88 23.80 -17.86
N ASP A 433 -4.16 23.38 -19.10
CA ASP A 433 -3.20 23.47 -20.20
C ASP A 433 -2.96 24.93 -20.60
N PHE A 434 -3.98 25.79 -20.54
CA PHE A 434 -3.82 27.25 -20.65
C PHE A 434 -2.90 27.81 -19.54
N MET A 435 -3.03 27.36 -18.29
CA MET A 435 -2.16 27.82 -17.19
C MET A 435 -0.72 27.33 -17.38
N VAL A 436 -0.52 26.10 -17.86
CA VAL A 436 0.81 25.57 -18.24
C VAL A 436 1.40 26.34 -19.42
N GLU A 437 0.63 26.64 -20.46
CA GLU A 437 1.08 27.41 -21.62
C GLU A 437 1.47 28.86 -21.27
N LYS A 438 0.81 29.47 -20.29
CA LYS A 438 1.02 30.88 -19.90
C LYS A 438 2.03 31.10 -18.78
N PHE A 439 2.22 30.13 -17.88
CA PHE A 439 3.12 30.24 -16.73
C PHE A 439 4.26 29.20 -16.73
N GLY A 440 4.27 28.25 -17.66
CA GLY A 440 5.29 27.20 -17.79
C GLY A 440 4.98 25.95 -16.96
N MET A 441 5.79 24.90 -17.17
CA MET A 441 5.61 23.58 -16.55
C MET A 441 5.75 23.58 -15.02
N GLU A 442 6.57 24.48 -14.46
CA GLU A 442 6.81 24.57 -13.01
C GLU A 442 5.67 25.35 -12.30
N ASP A 443 5.43 26.60 -12.70
CA ASP A 443 4.46 27.48 -12.04
C ASP A 443 3.00 27.27 -12.49
N GLY A 444 2.76 26.82 -13.73
CA GLY A 444 1.42 26.65 -14.31
C GLY A 444 0.50 25.72 -13.52
N PRO A 445 0.92 24.49 -13.17
CA PRO A 445 0.13 23.58 -12.33
C PRO A 445 -0.15 24.16 -10.94
N VAL A 446 0.81 24.89 -10.37
CA VAL A 446 0.69 25.53 -9.05
C VAL A 446 -0.32 26.69 -9.09
N TYR A 447 -0.35 27.48 -10.17
CA TYR A 447 -1.38 28.52 -10.35
C TYR A 447 -2.76 27.95 -10.69
N PHE A 448 -2.84 26.86 -11.46
CA PHE A 448 -4.08 26.13 -11.71
C PHE A 448 -4.68 25.57 -10.42
N ASP A 449 -3.88 24.91 -9.58
CA ASP A 449 -4.32 24.36 -8.30
C ASP A 449 -4.82 25.48 -7.35
N LYS A 450 -4.10 26.61 -7.28
CA LYS A 450 -4.57 27.82 -6.57
C LYS A 450 -5.90 28.33 -7.11
N ALA A 451 -6.05 28.43 -8.44
CA ALA A 451 -7.28 28.90 -9.07
C ALA A 451 -8.48 27.99 -8.78
N CYS A 452 -8.29 26.67 -8.79
CA CYS A 452 -9.33 25.68 -8.44
C CYS A 452 -9.85 25.83 -7.01
N VAL A 453 -9.03 26.33 -6.07
CA VAL A 453 -9.47 26.62 -4.69
C VAL A 453 -10.08 28.01 -4.56
N PHE A 454 -9.47 29.05 -5.15
CA PHE A 454 -9.93 30.43 -4.97
C PHE A 454 -11.17 30.80 -5.79
N ILE A 455 -11.36 30.26 -7.00
CA ILE A 455 -12.50 30.63 -7.86
C ILE A 455 -13.86 30.23 -7.22
N PRO A 456 -14.07 29.00 -6.71
CA PRO A 456 -15.31 28.64 -6.02
C PRO A 456 -15.59 29.52 -4.79
N PHE A 457 -14.55 29.90 -4.05
CA PHE A 457 -14.66 30.79 -2.89
C PHE A 457 -15.10 32.20 -3.29
N LEU A 458 -14.53 32.78 -4.36
CA LEU A 458 -14.93 34.08 -4.90
C LEU A 458 -16.36 34.06 -5.46
N ILE A 459 -16.78 32.97 -6.09
CA ILE A 459 -18.17 32.75 -6.54
C ILE A 459 -19.11 32.71 -5.32
N PHE A 460 -18.76 31.96 -4.27
CA PHE A 460 -19.56 31.88 -3.04
C PHE A 460 -19.71 33.25 -2.36
N LEU A 461 -18.61 34.02 -2.21
CA LEU A 461 -18.66 35.39 -1.69
C LEU A 461 -19.55 36.31 -2.54
N SER A 462 -19.46 36.21 -3.87
CA SER A 462 -20.29 36.99 -4.80
C SER A 462 -21.78 36.67 -4.64
N ILE A 463 -22.13 35.39 -4.50
CA ILE A 463 -23.51 34.94 -4.23
C ILE A 463 -23.97 35.43 -2.85
N ALA A 464 -23.14 35.32 -1.82
CA ALA A 464 -23.45 35.79 -0.47
C ALA A 464 -23.72 37.30 -0.42
N GLN A 465 -22.92 38.10 -1.13
CA GLN A 465 -23.13 39.54 -1.28
C GLN A 465 -24.46 39.85 -2.00
N LEU A 466 -24.73 39.22 -3.14
CA LEU A 466 -25.99 39.38 -3.87
C LEU A 466 -27.23 38.99 -3.05
N VAL A 467 -27.10 37.99 -2.17
CA VAL A 467 -28.16 37.62 -1.21
C VAL A 467 -28.30 38.69 -0.11
N ALA A 468 -27.20 39.18 0.46
CA ALA A 468 -27.21 40.23 1.48
C ALA A 468 -27.88 41.52 0.96
N ASP A 469 -27.48 42.00 -0.22
CA ASP A 469 -28.06 43.18 -0.88
C ASP A 469 -29.57 43.02 -1.12
N ARG A 470 -29.98 41.82 -1.58
CA ARG A 470 -31.39 41.47 -1.83
C ARG A 470 -32.24 41.34 -0.56
N VAL A 471 -31.61 41.08 0.59
CA VAL A 471 -32.26 41.09 1.91
C VAL A 471 -32.34 42.52 2.46
N GLN A 472 -31.25 43.29 2.43
CA GLN A 472 -31.21 44.68 2.91
C GLN A 472 -32.17 45.57 2.10
N GLY A 473 -32.18 45.45 0.78
CA GLY A 473 -33.10 46.18 -0.11
C GLY A 473 -34.59 45.84 0.06
N LYS A 474 -34.93 44.76 0.79
CA LYS A 474 -36.31 44.47 1.24
C LYS A 474 -36.63 45.10 2.61
N GLY A 475 -35.63 45.36 3.44
CA GLY A 475 -35.78 45.97 4.76
C GLY A 475 -36.31 47.40 4.68
N ASP A 476 -35.66 48.26 3.91
CA ASP A 476 -36.02 49.69 3.88
C ASP A 476 -37.36 49.96 3.18
N LYS A 477 -37.72 49.19 2.14
CA LYS A 477 -39.06 49.25 1.53
C LYS A 477 -40.21 48.99 2.52
N LYS A 478 -39.93 48.37 3.68
CA LYS A 478 -40.91 48.11 4.75
C LYS A 478 -40.97 49.22 5.81
N LYS A 479 -40.01 50.17 5.85
CA LYS A 479 -40.06 51.34 6.75
C LYS A 479 -41.00 52.42 6.22
N ASP A 480 -40.94 52.74 4.93
CA ASP A 480 -41.76 53.83 4.34
C ASP A 480 -43.27 53.55 4.37
N THR A 481 -43.69 52.29 4.25
CA THR A 481 -45.13 51.95 4.30
C THR A 481 -45.76 52.26 5.65
N LYS A 482 -44.98 52.23 6.75
CA LYS A 482 -45.51 52.45 8.11
C LYS A 482 -45.64 53.94 8.48
N LYS A 483 -45.04 54.85 7.72
CA LYS A 483 -45.01 56.30 8.03
C LYS A 483 -46.20 57.11 7.46
N LYS A 484 -47.17 56.45 6.82
CA LYS A 484 -48.36 57.08 6.19
C LYS A 484 -49.68 56.93 6.96
N GLY A 485 -49.67 56.38 8.17
CA GLY A 485 -50.88 56.05 8.95
C GLY A 485 -51.43 57.17 9.85
N GLU A 486 -50.59 58.01 10.44
CA GLU A 486 -51.00 58.97 11.49
C GLU A 486 -50.87 60.42 11.03
N GLY A 487 -51.99 61.09 10.74
CA GLY A 487 -51.93 62.46 10.22
C GLY A 487 -53.23 63.23 9.99
N LYS A 488 -54.39 62.85 10.58
CA LYS A 488 -55.64 63.63 10.39
C LYS A 488 -56.72 63.46 11.48
N LYS A 489 -56.50 64.05 12.67
CA LYS A 489 -57.59 64.40 13.61
C LYS A 489 -57.68 65.93 13.75
N LYS A 490 -58.67 66.53 13.07
CA LYS A 490 -59.08 67.93 13.31
C LYS A 490 -59.60 68.05 14.75
N LYS A 491 -59.18 69.08 15.49
CA LYS A 491 -59.86 69.53 16.72
C LYS A 491 -60.45 70.91 16.45
N LYS A 492 -61.77 71.09 16.66
CA LYS A 492 -62.44 72.40 16.56
C LYS A 492 -61.98 73.28 17.72
N GLY A 493 -61.86 74.59 17.48
CA GLY A 493 -61.75 75.56 18.57
C GLY A 493 -63.08 75.79 19.29
N LYS A 494 -63.01 76.51 20.41
CA LYS A 494 -64.16 77.11 21.11
C LYS A 494 -63.74 78.51 21.58
N LYS A 495 -64.69 79.45 21.65
CA LYS A 495 -64.48 80.80 22.17
C LYS A 495 -64.12 80.76 23.66
N GLU A 496 -63.38 81.75 24.14
CA GLU A 496 -63.98 83.00 24.64
C GLU A 496 -63.24 84.21 24.04
#